data_AF-A0A948MH32-F1
#
_entry.id   AF-A0A948MH32-F1
#
_cell.length_a   1.000
_cell.length_b   1.000
_cell.length_c   1.000
_cell.angle_alpha   90.00
_cell.angle_beta   90.00
_cell.angle_gamma   90.00
#
_symmetry.space_group_name_H-M   'P 1'
#
loop_
_entity.id
_entity.type
_entity.pdbx_description
1 polymer ?
#
loop_
_entity_poly.entity_id
_entity_poly.type
_entity_poly.pdbx_seq_one_letter_code
_entity_poly.pdbx_strand_id
1 'polypeptide(L)'
;MSTRRWGAGIVLLGLWLCAVPSVLEAAGTSAETPRLRRLGAAEGMPSRMVLALAQDRQGYVWAGTDDGLARVDGVGLRVWRHDPAEPGSLPGNEVETLLIDPQDRVWVGSNGVGLSMLGPDRSAFARFPELNAACEGQFWSLAYAAQSLWIGTNQHGICRRSEDGTLVRYEADANDPRSLPDNTIYSLLADPQGRVWVGTSNGVARWDGDRFTRIAPALLGGKSVFRLTREPDGTVWAGTEGGLFQIGADDQAHPAPWKLSADVRAATVIHDRNGGYWLGTADGLYRGDASAVRLLAGDAGSGFLTARSGVLDMLQDHEGGLWVAMLTQGLAYLPPDWKRFSSWYQLDGKPLDSVYLLGAAARGDTYYISGAHGLYTLDAQGQLRQIADDKQIGVGAAWSLLPREDGAVWIGRAGRLNLYQPATGMLREWKIGGGADVRQRIDLIRQAPNGELWLSIMNFGIQRRDAQGNVLDTIRNDQHRGLTENPVEQMVFDPRGQLWVMGDSMGLMRWRDGRFEQVPGISRGSIYDAAWTGPDELWLARQGALERYRWDGLSMSLRERVGAAQGMPAVSMGGLALGSHGQVWATTPRGLICWQGAERRLRLYGERDGLPDV
;
A
#
# COMPACT_ATOMS: atom_id res chain seq x y z
N MET A 1 -70.52 -14.13 -44.97
CA MET A 1 -70.38 -14.12 -43.50
C MET A 1 -68.92 -14.36 -43.16
N SER A 2 -68.18 -13.30 -42.82
CA SER A 2 -66.86 -13.36 -42.19
C SER A 2 -66.51 -11.97 -41.67
N THR A 3 -66.06 -11.93 -40.44
CA THR A 3 -66.01 -10.84 -39.46
C THR A 3 -65.07 -9.68 -39.82
N ARG A 4 -65.57 -8.43 -39.75
CA ARG A 4 -64.76 -7.21 -39.58
C ARG A 4 -64.66 -6.88 -38.08
N ARG A 5 -63.44 -6.81 -37.56
CA ARG A 5 -63.14 -6.43 -36.17
C ARG A 5 -63.11 -4.90 -36.02
N TRP A 6 -63.74 -4.43 -34.95
CA TRP A 6 -63.59 -3.12 -34.33
C TRP A 6 -62.48 -3.15 -33.26
N GLY A 7 -61.95 -1.98 -32.90
CA GLY A 7 -61.16 -1.75 -31.68
C GLY A 7 -59.99 -0.82 -31.94
N ALA A 8 -60.20 0.50 -31.90
CA ALA A 8 -60.05 1.36 -30.71
C ALA A 8 -58.59 1.81 -30.52
N GLY A 9 -58.35 3.08 -30.83
CA GLY A 9 -57.07 3.74 -30.63
C GLY A 9 -56.76 3.94 -29.15
N ILE A 10 -55.51 3.64 -28.78
CA ILE A 10 -54.93 3.99 -27.49
C ILE A 10 -53.85 5.04 -27.75
N VAL A 11 -54.06 6.19 -27.11
CA VAL A 11 -53.15 7.33 -27.03
C VAL A 11 -51.88 6.87 -26.29
N LEU A 12 -50.74 6.95 -26.96
CA LEU A 12 -49.41 6.76 -26.36
C LEU A 12 -49.08 7.99 -25.48
N LEU A 13 -49.31 7.87 -24.17
CA LEU A 13 -48.70 8.72 -23.15
C LEU A 13 -47.25 8.27 -22.98
N GLY A 14 -46.32 9.05 -23.55
CA GLY A 14 -44.89 8.88 -23.35
C GLY A 14 -44.49 9.22 -21.92
N LEU A 15 -44.36 8.20 -21.08
CA LEU A 15 -43.67 8.29 -19.80
C LEU A 15 -42.16 8.44 -20.07
N TRP A 16 -41.68 9.69 -20.05
CA TRP A 16 -40.27 10.00 -19.86
C TRP A 16 -39.87 9.54 -18.46
N LEU A 17 -39.37 8.30 -18.34
CA LEU A 17 -38.54 7.93 -17.21
C LEU A 17 -37.26 8.78 -17.31
N CYS A 18 -37.18 9.83 -16.50
CA CYS A 18 -35.93 10.45 -16.13
C CYS A 18 -35.07 9.37 -15.48
N ALA A 19 -34.25 8.69 -16.26
CA ALA A 19 -33.09 7.99 -15.75
C ALA A 19 -32.20 9.06 -15.12
N VAL A 20 -32.33 9.24 -13.81
CA VAL A 20 -31.29 9.89 -13.02
C VAL A 20 -30.04 9.08 -13.31
N PRO A 21 -29.00 9.64 -13.95
CA PRO A 21 -27.74 8.93 -14.01
C PRO A 21 -27.32 8.80 -12.56
N SER A 22 -27.41 7.59 -12.03
CA SER A 22 -26.59 7.20 -10.90
C SER A 22 -25.16 7.47 -11.35
N VAL A 23 -24.63 8.60 -10.90
CA VAL A 23 -23.20 8.88 -10.90
C VAL A 23 -22.65 7.75 -10.05
N LEU A 24 -22.26 6.65 -10.70
CA LEU A 24 -21.13 5.90 -10.19
C LEU A 24 -20.02 6.95 -10.18
N GLU A 25 -19.74 7.49 -9.00
CA GLU A 25 -18.39 7.88 -8.69
C GLU A 25 -17.57 6.66 -9.07
N ALA A 26 -16.90 6.73 -10.23
CA ALA A 26 -15.71 5.98 -10.42
C ALA A 26 -14.82 6.45 -9.28
N ALA A 27 -14.89 5.78 -8.13
CA ALA A 27 -13.92 5.90 -7.08
C ALA A 27 -12.60 5.66 -7.81
N GLY A 28 -11.87 6.75 -8.07
CA GLY A 28 -10.66 6.71 -8.86
C GLY A 28 -9.81 5.59 -8.29
N THR A 29 -9.42 4.64 -9.14
CA THR A 29 -8.58 3.54 -8.71
C THR A 29 -7.29 4.15 -8.18
N SER A 30 -7.20 4.29 -6.86
CA SER A 30 -6.01 4.78 -6.18
C SER A 30 -4.82 3.97 -6.70
N ALA A 31 -3.78 4.68 -7.10
CA ALA A 31 -2.61 4.04 -7.66
C ALA A 31 -2.01 3.08 -6.62
N GLU A 32 -1.87 1.81 -7.00
CA GLU A 32 -1.33 0.78 -6.12
C GLU A 32 0.16 1.06 -5.86
N THR A 33 0.49 1.49 -4.63
CA THR A 33 1.87 1.66 -4.16
C THR A 33 2.11 0.74 -2.96
N PRO A 34 2.29 -0.58 -3.15
CA PRO A 34 2.42 -1.52 -2.05
C PRO A 34 3.67 -1.23 -1.21
N ARG A 35 3.48 -0.95 0.09
CA ARG A 35 4.57 -0.65 1.03
C ARG A 35 4.87 -1.85 1.90
N LEU A 36 5.91 -2.59 1.52
CA LEU A 36 6.40 -3.69 2.33
C LEU A 36 7.31 -3.17 3.44
N ARG A 37 7.09 -3.65 4.65
CA ARG A 37 8.00 -3.47 5.77
C ARG A 37 9.07 -4.55 5.71
N ARG A 38 10.34 -4.15 5.71
CA ARG A 38 11.47 -5.09 5.79
C ARG A 38 11.70 -5.54 7.23
N LEU A 39 12.00 -6.81 7.40
CA LEU A 39 12.48 -7.45 8.62
C LEU A 39 13.85 -8.05 8.28
N GLY A 40 14.91 -7.38 8.76
CA GLY A 40 16.30 -7.77 8.59
C GLY A 40 17.03 -7.86 9.93
N ALA A 41 18.36 -7.72 9.89
CA ALA A 41 19.19 -7.83 11.08
C ALA A 41 18.83 -6.80 12.17
N ALA A 42 18.38 -5.60 11.79
CA ALA A 42 17.96 -4.55 12.72
C ALA A 42 16.71 -4.96 13.53
N GLU A 43 15.82 -5.73 12.93
CA GLU A 43 14.62 -6.27 13.58
C GLU A 43 14.90 -7.59 14.33
N GLY A 44 16.12 -8.13 14.18
CA GLY A 44 16.59 -9.34 14.85
C GLY A 44 16.60 -10.60 13.99
N MET A 45 16.34 -10.50 12.68
CA MET A 45 16.36 -11.68 11.80
C MET A 45 17.76 -12.32 11.82
N PRO A 46 17.85 -13.66 11.94
CA PRO A 46 19.12 -14.34 12.07
C PRO A 46 19.98 -14.30 10.80
N SER A 47 19.34 -14.29 9.63
CA SER A 47 20.01 -14.17 8.34
C SER A 47 19.18 -13.33 7.37
N ARG A 48 19.88 -12.76 6.38
CA ARG A 48 19.28 -12.04 5.23
C ARG A 48 18.79 -12.97 4.12
N MET A 49 19.10 -14.26 4.21
CA MET A 49 18.66 -15.29 3.28
C MET A 49 17.55 -16.09 3.94
N VAL A 50 16.31 -15.91 3.47
CA VAL A 50 15.12 -16.62 3.94
C VAL A 50 14.64 -17.52 2.81
N LEU A 51 14.61 -18.83 3.06
CA LEU A 51 14.42 -19.87 2.04
C LEU A 51 12.98 -20.39 1.97
N ALA A 52 12.32 -20.45 3.13
CA ALA A 52 11.01 -21.06 3.27
C ALA A 52 10.16 -20.33 4.32
N LEU A 53 8.85 -20.29 4.07
CA LEU A 53 7.85 -19.73 4.95
C LEU A 53 6.77 -20.76 5.28
N ALA A 54 6.23 -20.70 6.49
CA ALA A 54 4.97 -21.38 6.81
C ALA A 54 4.21 -20.60 7.89
N GLN A 55 2.89 -20.78 7.94
CA GLN A 55 2.06 -20.25 9.02
C GLN A 55 1.63 -21.37 9.95
N ASP A 56 1.73 -21.15 11.26
CA ASP A 56 1.17 -22.08 12.25
C ASP A 56 -0.31 -21.81 12.53
N ARG A 57 -0.94 -22.73 13.30
CA ARG A 57 -2.37 -22.63 13.59
C ARG A 57 -2.74 -21.44 14.47
N GLN A 58 -1.78 -20.85 15.16
CA GLN A 58 -1.99 -19.63 15.96
C GLN A 58 -1.84 -18.36 15.13
N GLY A 59 -1.43 -18.49 13.86
CA GLY A 59 -1.26 -17.38 12.94
C GLY A 59 0.17 -16.83 12.86
N TYR A 60 1.11 -17.40 13.61
CA TYR A 60 2.51 -16.96 13.54
C TYR A 60 3.17 -17.42 12.24
N VAL A 61 4.02 -16.56 11.70
CA VAL A 61 4.79 -16.87 10.50
C VAL A 61 6.17 -17.36 10.90
N TRP A 62 6.54 -18.52 10.39
CA TRP A 62 7.84 -19.15 10.54
C TRP A 62 8.67 -18.92 9.29
N ALA A 63 9.96 -18.63 9.47
CA ALA A 63 10.91 -18.34 8.43
C ALA A 63 12.16 -19.19 8.62
N GLY A 64 12.42 -20.08 7.65
CA GLY A 64 13.64 -20.86 7.54
C GLY A 64 14.73 -20.01 6.92
N THR A 65 15.88 -19.93 7.58
CA THR A 65 16.98 -19.06 7.15
C THR A 65 18.30 -19.82 7.12
N ASP A 66 19.30 -19.21 6.50
CA ASP A 66 20.67 -19.76 6.44
C ASP A 66 21.40 -19.76 7.81
N ASP A 67 20.88 -19.04 8.82
CA ASP A 67 21.45 -19.02 10.19
C ASP A 67 20.41 -19.25 11.29
N GLY A 68 19.47 -20.16 11.05
CA GLY A 68 18.50 -20.64 12.04
C GLY A 68 17.04 -20.46 11.63
N LEU A 69 16.15 -20.75 12.58
CA LEU A 69 14.71 -20.66 12.39
C LEU A 69 14.17 -19.42 13.12
N ALA A 70 13.39 -18.60 12.43
CA ALA A 70 12.72 -17.45 13.03
C ALA A 70 11.21 -17.66 13.06
N ARG A 71 10.54 -17.12 14.09
CA ARG A 71 9.09 -16.99 14.16
C ARG A 71 8.73 -15.53 14.43
N VAL A 72 7.82 -14.98 13.64
CA VAL A 72 7.37 -13.59 13.71
C VAL A 72 5.93 -13.55 14.21
N ASP A 73 5.67 -12.68 15.19
CA ASP A 73 4.35 -12.50 15.82
C ASP A 73 3.66 -11.18 15.50
N GLY A 74 4.21 -10.42 14.56
CA GLY A 74 3.72 -9.09 14.17
C GLY A 74 4.31 -7.94 14.99
N VAL A 75 4.83 -8.21 16.20
CA VAL A 75 5.50 -7.21 17.06
C VAL A 75 7.01 -7.42 17.06
N GLY A 76 7.45 -8.66 17.20
CA GLY A 76 8.86 -9.03 17.25
C GLY A 76 9.09 -10.42 16.64
N LEU A 77 10.28 -10.95 16.93
CA LEU A 77 10.69 -12.27 16.47
C LEU A 77 11.33 -13.09 17.58
N ARG A 78 11.19 -14.40 17.47
CA ARG A 78 11.91 -15.40 18.25
C ARG A 78 12.79 -16.20 17.30
N VAL A 79 14.04 -16.44 17.69
CA VAL A 79 15.01 -17.21 16.92
C VAL A 79 15.39 -18.47 17.67
N TRP A 80 15.42 -19.59 16.96
CA TRP A 80 16.03 -20.84 17.39
C TRP A 80 17.31 -21.06 16.59
N ARG A 81 18.40 -21.34 17.31
CA ARG A 81 19.71 -21.67 16.74
C ARG A 81 20.22 -22.98 17.32
N HIS A 82 21.20 -23.53 16.64
CA HIS A 82 21.99 -24.63 17.14
C HIS A 82 22.84 -24.21 18.31
N ASP A 83 22.71 -24.97 19.40
CA ASP A 83 23.58 -24.90 20.56
C ASP A 83 24.06 -26.31 20.90
N PRO A 84 25.37 -26.61 20.75
CA PRO A 84 25.91 -27.94 21.04
C PRO A 84 25.83 -28.32 22.52
N ALA A 85 25.65 -27.35 23.43
CA ALA A 85 25.47 -27.60 24.86
C ALA A 85 24.01 -27.94 25.23
N GLU A 86 23.05 -27.62 24.37
CA GLU A 86 21.61 -27.79 24.61
C GLU A 86 21.03 -28.79 23.59
N PRO A 87 20.88 -30.09 23.93
CA PRO A 87 20.44 -31.12 23.00
C PRO A 87 19.06 -30.86 22.36
N GLY A 88 18.19 -30.11 23.05
CA GLY A 88 16.86 -29.72 22.57
C GLY A 88 16.84 -28.49 21.66
N SER A 89 17.99 -27.87 21.40
CA SER A 89 18.14 -26.74 20.46
C SER A 89 17.98 -27.19 18.99
N LEU A 90 17.97 -26.23 18.07
CA LEU A 90 17.86 -26.53 16.64
C LEU A 90 19.05 -27.40 16.20
N PRO A 91 18.85 -28.54 15.51
CA PRO A 91 19.97 -29.43 15.21
C PRO A 91 21.01 -28.86 14.21
N GLY A 92 20.63 -27.89 13.38
CA GLY A 92 21.52 -27.19 12.45
C GLY A 92 20.92 -25.87 11.97
N ASN A 93 21.77 -24.88 11.71
CA ASN A 93 21.32 -23.52 11.39
C ASN A 93 20.86 -23.33 9.95
N GLU A 94 21.41 -24.07 8.98
CA GLU A 94 21.06 -23.95 7.57
C GLU A 94 19.69 -24.59 7.30
N VAL A 95 18.60 -23.84 7.53
CA VAL A 95 17.22 -24.33 7.35
C VAL A 95 16.79 -24.13 5.90
N GLU A 96 16.64 -25.23 5.17
CA GLU A 96 16.30 -25.23 3.75
C GLU A 96 14.79 -25.23 3.51
N THR A 97 14.05 -25.97 4.32
CA THR A 97 12.60 -26.15 4.16
C THR A 97 11.93 -26.30 5.51
N LEU A 98 10.67 -25.89 5.59
CA LEU A 98 9.85 -26.09 6.78
C LEU A 98 8.39 -26.32 6.43
N LEU A 99 7.68 -26.99 7.33
CA LEU A 99 6.26 -27.29 7.19
C LEU A 99 5.60 -27.28 8.57
N ILE A 100 4.43 -26.65 8.67
CA ILE A 100 3.54 -26.86 9.81
C ILE A 100 2.51 -27.91 9.42
N ASP A 101 2.42 -28.98 10.19
CA ASP A 101 1.45 -30.04 9.92
C ASP A 101 0.10 -29.81 10.64
N PRO A 102 -0.93 -30.64 10.38
CA PRO A 102 -2.24 -30.47 11.01
C PRO A 102 -2.25 -30.60 12.55
N GLN A 103 -1.26 -31.28 13.13
CA GLN A 103 -1.03 -31.41 14.57
C GLN A 103 -0.23 -30.24 15.15
N ASP A 104 0.01 -29.20 14.33
CA ASP A 104 0.75 -28.00 14.67
C ASP A 104 2.21 -28.29 15.06
N ARG A 105 2.81 -29.35 14.51
CA ARG A 105 4.24 -29.63 14.65
C ARG A 105 5.00 -28.87 13.56
N VAL A 106 6.12 -28.26 13.94
CA VAL A 106 7.03 -27.58 13.00
C VAL A 106 8.07 -28.61 12.54
N TRP A 107 7.98 -29.04 11.28
CA TRP A 107 9.00 -29.88 10.65
C TRP A 107 10.01 -28.99 9.95
N VAL A 108 11.29 -29.32 10.13
CA VAL A 108 12.41 -28.52 9.63
C VAL A 108 13.42 -29.44 8.96
N GLY A 109 13.70 -29.19 7.67
CA GLY A 109 14.80 -29.80 6.95
C GLY A 109 16.01 -28.87 6.97
N SER A 110 17.13 -29.35 7.52
CA SER A 110 18.38 -28.60 7.59
C SER A 110 19.48 -29.25 6.76
N ASN A 111 20.22 -28.44 6.01
CA ASN A 111 21.34 -28.92 5.20
C ASN A 111 22.42 -29.56 6.10
N GLY A 112 22.89 -30.74 5.69
CA GLY A 112 23.89 -31.52 6.43
C GLY A 112 23.41 -32.20 7.72
N VAL A 113 22.17 -31.96 8.18
CA VAL A 113 21.63 -32.53 9.42
C VAL A 113 20.41 -33.42 9.18
N GLY A 114 19.60 -33.12 8.16
CA GLY A 114 18.38 -33.84 7.83
C GLY A 114 17.14 -33.25 8.53
N LEU A 115 16.17 -34.11 8.84
CA LEU A 115 14.87 -33.69 9.36
C LEU A 115 14.90 -33.59 10.90
N SER A 116 14.23 -32.56 11.41
CA SER A 116 13.92 -32.40 12.83
C SER A 116 12.49 -31.86 13.01
N MET A 117 11.94 -31.98 14.21
CA MET A 117 10.57 -31.57 14.50
C MET A 117 10.44 -30.91 15.86
N LEU A 118 9.79 -29.75 15.89
CA LEU A 118 9.43 -29.05 17.12
C LEU A 118 7.95 -29.30 17.40
N GLY A 119 7.65 -29.82 18.59
CA GLY A 119 6.29 -30.13 19.01
C GLY A 119 5.37 -28.91 19.13
N PRO A 120 4.05 -29.13 19.30
CA PRO A 120 3.06 -28.06 19.53
C PRO A 120 3.38 -27.17 20.74
N ASP A 121 4.08 -27.72 21.75
CA ASP A 121 4.51 -27.01 22.96
C ASP A 121 5.74 -26.12 22.76
N ARG A 122 6.42 -26.23 21.60
CA ARG A 122 7.64 -25.49 21.24
C ARG A 122 8.78 -25.68 22.24
N SER A 123 8.87 -26.83 22.91
CA SER A 123 9.82 -27.06 24.00
C SER A 123 11.22 -27.46 23.54
N ALA A 124 11.33 -28.47 22.67
CA ALA A 124 12.60 -29.01 22.17
C ALA A 124 12.45 -29.64 20.78
N PHE A 125 13.53 -29.62 20.00
CA PHE A 125 13.59 -30.31 18.71
C PHE A 125 13.86 -31.80 18.88
N ALA A 126 12.95 -32.62 18.35
CA ALA A 126 13.17 -34.05 18.16
C ALA A 126 13.98 -34.30 16.88
N ARG A 127 14.92 -35.26 16.94
CA ARG A 127 15.73 -35.71 15.81
C ARG A 127 15.29 -37.10 15.35
N PHE A 128 15.50 -37.39 14.06
CA PHE A 128 15.12 -38.67 13.45
C PHE A 128 16.30 -39.33 12.74
N PRO A 129 17.34 -39.80 13.46
CA PRO A 129 18.56 -40.31 12.83
C PRO A 129 18.32 -41.50 11.91
N GLU A 130 17.43 -42.44 12.30
CA GLU A 130 17.09 -43.60 11.47
C GLU A 130 16.38 -43.19 10.17
N LEU A 131 15.45 -42.23 10.25
CA LEU A 131 14.79 -41.67 9.07
C LEU A 131 15.79 -40.95 8.18
N ASN A 132 16.65 -40.11 8.77
CA ASN A 132 17.63 -39.33 8.02
C ASN A 132 18.61 -40.26 7.28
N ALA A 133 19.02 -41.36 7.93
CA ALA A 133 19.84 -42.38 7.29
C ALA A 133 19.09 -43.16 6.20
N ALA A 134 17.81 -43.48 6.41
CA ALA A 134 17.01 -44.26 5.46
C ALA A 134 16.58 -43.49 4.21
N CYS A 135 16.26 -42.20 4.35
CA CYS A 135 15.79 -41.36 3.25
C CYS A 135 16.94 -40.82 2.38
N GLU A 136 18.14 -40.68 2.95
CA GLU A 136 19.39 -40.24 2.29
C GLU A 136 19.32 -38.83 1.63
N GLY A 137 20.48 -38.17 1.50
CA GLY A 137 20.59 -36.87 0.84
C GLY A 137 20.12 -35.67 1.67
N GLN A 138 19.90 -34.54 0.98
CA GLN A 138 19.41 -33.28 1.55
C GLN A 138 17.91 -33.16 1.36
N PHE A 139 17.20 -32.55 2.31
CA PHE A 139 15.74 -32.43 2.30
C PHE A 139 15.34 -31.01 1.90
N TRP A 140 14.83 -30.86 0.68
CA TRP A 140 14.57 -29.56 0.05
C TRP A 140 13.10 -29.16 0.04
N SER A 141 12.20 -30.13 0.20
CA SER A 141 10.77 -29.87 0.21
C SER A 141 10.02 -30.84 1.11
N LEU A 142 8.95 -30.35 1.72
CA LEU A 142 8.08 -31.11 2.60
C LEU A 142 6.63 -30.89 2.19
N ALA A 143 5.81 -31.93 2.30
CA ALA A 143 4.36 -31.83 2.23
C ALA A 143 3.72 -32.80 3.23
N TYR A 144 2.53 -32.46 3.72
CA TYR A 144 1.74 -33.36 4.55
C TYR A 144 0.43 -33.70 3.84
N ALA A 145 0.25 -34.98 3.51
CA ALA A 145 -0.93 -35.46 2.82
C ALA A 145 -1.23 -36.90 3.23
N ALA A 146 -2.52 -37.23 3.32
CA ALA A 146 -3.00 -38.58 3.65
C ALA A 146 -2.33 -39.16 4.93
N GLN A 147 -2.27 -38.35 6.00
CA GLN A 147 -1.67 -38.71 7.29
C GLN A 147 -0.20 -39.17 7.18
N SER A 148 0.54 -38.53 6.27
CA SER A 148 1.95 -38.85 6.04
C SER A 148 2.72 -37.61 5.69
N LEU A 149 3.96 -37.58 6.19
CA LEU A 149 4.96 -36.62 5.78
C LEU A 149 5.63 -37.11 4.51
N TRP A 150 5.66 -36.27 3.50
CA TRP A 150 6.35 -36.48 2.23
C TRP A 150 7.60 -35.61 2.23
N ILE A 151 8.75 -36.23 1.99
CA ILE A 151 10.07 -35.60 2.06
C ILE A 151 10.70 -35.71 0.69
N GLY A 152 10.88 -34.57 0.03
CA GLY A 152 11.58 -34.47 -1.24
C GLY A 152 13.08 -34.32 -1.01
N THR A 153 13.85 -35.19 -1.66
CA THR A 153 15.30 -35.21 -1.53
C THR A 153 16.00 -34.66 -2.77
N ASN A 154 17.27 -34.29 -2.63
CA ASN A 154 18.08 -33.80 -3.74
C ASN A 154 18.50 -34.87 -4.77
N GLN A 155 18.53 -36.16 -4.41
CA GLN A 155 19.06 -37.22 -5.29
C GLN A 155 18.38 -38.59 -5.18
N HIS A 156 17.50 -38.80 -4.18
CA HIS A 156 16.95 -40.12 -3.84
C HIS A 156 15.42 -40.14 -3.90
N GLY A 157 14.83 -39.26 -4.70
CA GLY A 157 13.39 -39.17 -4.89
C GLY A 157 12.66 -38.72 -3.63
N ILE A 158 11.56 -39.41 -3.33
CA ILE A 158 10.66 -39.08 -2.23
C ILE A 158 10.76 -40.14 -1.14
N CYS A 159 10.88 -39.69 0.10
CA CYS A 159 10.70 -40.51 1.29
C CYS A 159 9.36 -40.15 1.97
N ARG A 160 8.44 -41.11 2.07
CA ARG A 160 7.14 -40.94 2.73
C ARG A 160 7.16 -41.62 4.09
N ARG A 161 6.87 -40.86 5.14
CA ARG A 161 6.74 -41.34 6.52
C ARG A 161 5.28 -41.26 6.97
N SER A 162 4.68 -42.40 7.26
CA SER A 162 3.35 -42.47 7.91
C SER A 162 3.43 -42.05 9.38
N GLU A 163 2.31 -41.68 10.01
CA GLU A 163 2.31 -41.28 11.43
C GLU A 163 2.87 -42.36 12.36
N ASP A 164 2.61 -43.64 12.05
CA ASP A 164 3.13 -44.81 12.78
C ASP A 164 4.64 -45.03 12.63
N GLY A 165 5.31 -44.24 11.78
CA GLY A 165 6.73 -44.33 11.50
C GLY A 165 7.11 -45.16 10.29
N THR A 166 6.15 -45.79 9.61
CA THR A 166 6.42 -46.59 8.41
C THR A 166 7.01 -45.70 7.30
N LEU A 167 8.16 -46.12 6.77
CA LEU A 167 8.86 -45.43 5.68
C LEU A 167 8.66 -46.16 4.34
N VAL A 168 8.36 -45.39 3.30
CA VAL A 168 8.30 -45.87 1.91
C VAL A 168 9.07 -44.90 1.03
N ARG A 169 9.92 -45.41 0.15
CA ARG A 169 10.67 -44.62 -0.84
C ARG A 169 10.07 -44.77 -2.23
N TYR A 170 10.09 -43.66 -2.97
CA TYR A 170 9.71 -43.61 -4.37
C TYR A 170 10.83 -42.97 -5.15
N GLU A 171 11.28 -43.66 -6.19
CA GLU A 171 12.36 -43.21 -7.08
C GLU A 171 11.88 -43.24 -8.53
N ALA A 172 12.63 -42.58 -9.40
CA ALA A 172 12.44 -42.61 -10.83
C ALA A 172 12.91 -43.95 -11.39
N ASP A 173 12.04 -44.61 -12.14
CA ASP A 173 12.37 -45.78 -12.93
C ASP A 173 12.12 -45.44 -14.40
N ALA A 174 13.18 -45.51 -15.20
CA ALA A 174 13.11 -45.26 -16.63
C ALA A 174 12.15 -46.23 -17.36
N ASN A 175 11.88 -47.40 -16.77
CA ASN A 175 11.02 -48.44 -17.33
C ASN A 175 9.59 -48.43 -16.77
N ASP A 176 9.31 -47.69 -15.69
CA ASP A 176 7.95 -47.55 -15.16
C ASP A 176 7.44 -46.10 -15.33
N PRO A 177 6.51 -45.84 -16.27
CA PRO A 177 5.92 -44.51 -16.45
C PRO A 177 5.08 -44.06 -15.24
N ARG A 178 4.80 -44.96 -14.29
CA ARG A 178 4.08 -44.69 -13.03
C ARG A 178 5.00 -44.30 -11.87
N SER A 179 6.31 -44.24 -12.12
CA SER A 179 7.33 -43.76 -11.18
C SER A 179 7.56 -42.25 -11.33
N LEU A 180 8.43 -41.70 -10.48
CA LEU A 180 8.84 -40.30 -10.58
C LEU A 180 9.53 -40.00 -11.94
N PRO A 181 9.43 -38.77 -12.45
CA PRO A 181 10.13 -38.37 -13.67
C PRO A 181 11.64 -38.12 -13.45
N ASP A 182 12.05 -37.78 -12.22
CA ASP A 182 13.45 -37.69 -11.78
C ASP A 182 13.54 -37.80 -10.24
N ASN A 183 14.74 -38.12 -9.73
CA ASN A 183 15.00 -38.28 -8.29
C ASN A 183 15.34 -36.99 -7.55
N THR A 184 15.60 -35.89 -8.26
CA THR A 184 15.85 -34.57 -7.66
C THR A 184 14.51 -33.87 -7.46
N ILE A 185 14.10 -33.67 -6.21
CA ILE A 185 12.79 -33.11 -5.86
C ILE A 185 12.95 -31.69 -5.32
N TYR A 186 12.49 -30.70 -6.09
CA TYR A 186 12.59 -29.29 -5.72
C TYR A 186 11.36 -28.77 -4.97
N SER A 187 10.17 -29.30 -5.27
CA SER A 187 8.94 -28.82 -4.65
C SER A 187 7.91 -29.93 -4.48
N LEU A 188 7.19 -29.86 -3.37
CA LEU A 188 6.06 -30.72 -3.05
C LEU A 188 4.87 -29.84 -2.68
N LEU A 189 3.70 -30.20 -3.18
CA LEU A 189 2.45 -29.48 -2.96
C LEU A 189 1.34 -30.49 -2.71
N ALA A 190 0.82 -30.51 -1.49
CA ALA A 190 -0.38 -31.27 -1.16
C ALA A 190 -1.63 -30.51 -1.59
N ASP A 191 -2.61 -31.22 -2.16
CA ASP A 191 -3.92 -30.63 -2.44
C ASP A 191 -5.01 -31.12 -1.47
N PRO A 192 -6.17 -30.45 -1.43
CA PRO A 192 -7.25 -30.81 -0.50
C PRO A 192 -7.83 -32.22 -0.71
N GLN A 193 -7.55 -32.85 -1.86
CA GLN A 193 -7.97 -34.23 -2.14
C GLN A 193 -6.97 -35.26 -1.58
N GLY A 194 -5.88 -34.80 -0.95
CA GLY A 194 -4.82 -35.65 -0.42
C GLY A 194 -3.84 -36.13 -1.49
N ARG A 195 -3.89 -35.57 -2.70
CA ARG A 195 -2.90 -35.84 -3.75
C ARG A 195 -1.66 -35.00 -3.50
N VAL A 196 -0.52 -35.47 -4.00
CA VAL A 196 0.77 -34.77 -3.87
C VAL A 196 1.31 -34.48 -5.25
N TRP A 197 1.44 -33.20 -5.56
CA TRP A 197 2.15 -32.70 -6.74
C TRP A 197 3.63 -32.60 -6.43
N VAL A 198 4.45 -33.00 -7.41
CA VAL A 198 5.89 -33.15 -7.28
C VAL A 198 6.55 -32.41 -8.43
N GLY A 199 7.34 -31.39 -8.13
CA GLY A 199 8.21 -30.72 -9.07
C GLY A 199 9.62 -31.32 -8.98
N THR A 200 10.09 -31.92 -10.08
CA THR A 200 11.42 -32.55 -10.14
C THR A 200 12.37 -31.76 -11.03
N SER A 201 13.61 -32.25 -11.21
CA SER A 201 14.52 -31.70 -12.23
C SER A 201 14.09 -31.98 -13.68
N ASN A 202 13.08 -32.83 -13.89
CA ASN A 202 12.65 -33.30 -15.21
C ASN A 202 11.12 -33.25 -15.37
N GLY A 203 10.49 -32.19 -14.87
CA GLY A 203 9.06 -31.94 -15.02
C GLY A 203 8.23 -32.20 -13.76
N VAL A 204 6.94 -32.45 -13.96
CA VAL A 204 5.94 -32.56 -12.88
C VAL A 204 5.35 -33.96 -12.84
N ALA A 205 5.10 -34.47 -11.62
CA ALA A 205 4.28 -35.63 -11.38
C ALA A 205 3.22 -35.37 -10.31
N ARG A 206 2.15 -36.16 -10.33
CA ARG A 206 1.11 -36.17 -9.30
C ARG A 206 0.90 -37.58 -8.77
N TRP A 207 0.96 -37.74 -7.46
CA TRP A 207 0.56 -38.95 -6.76
C TRP A 207 -0.94 -38.93 -6.44
N ASP A 208 -1.65 -40.00 -6.78
CA ASP A 208 -3.12 -40.09 -6.67
C ASP A 208 -3.63 -41.02 -5.55
N GLY A 209 -2.74 -41.61 -4.76
CA GLY A 209 -3.09 -42.67 -3.79
C GLY A 209 -2.38 -43.99 -4.06
N ASP A 210 -2.06 -44.24 -5.32
CA ASP A 210 -1.53 -45.53 -5.80
C ASP A 210 -0.25 -45.34 -6.61
N ARG A 211 -0.26 -44.38 -7.56
CA ARG A 211 0.83 -44.21 -8.52
C ARG A 211 1.19 -42.75 -8.76
N PHE A 212 2.34 -42.51 -9.38
CA PHE A 212 2.65 -41.22 -9.98
C PHE A 212 2.13 -41.15 -11.41
N THR A 213 1.56 -40.02 -11.76
CA THR A 213 1.23 -39.67 -13.14
C THR A 213 2.10 -38.49 -13.55
N ARG A 214 2.88 -38.63 -14.63
CA ARG A 214 3.67 -37.53 -15.20
C ARG A 214 2.73 -36.55 -15.90
N ILE A 215 2.85 -35.26 -15.59
CA ILE A 215 1.93 -34.22 -16.04
C ILE A 215 2.55 -33.45 -17.21
N ALA A 216 1.80 -33.35 -18.31
CA ALA A 216 2.20 -32.67 -19.55
C ALA A 216 3.69 -32.90 -19.96
N PRO A 217 4.18 -34.15 -20.04
CA PRO A 217 5.60 -34.44 -20.23
C PRO A 217 6.18 -33.89 -21.54
N ALA A 218 5.35 -33.69 -22.56
CA ALA A 218 5.77 -33.07 -23.81
C ALA A 218 6.18 -31.59 -23.66
N LEU A 219 5.60 -30.87 -22.70
CA LEU A 219 5.89 -29.45 -22.45
C LEU A 219 6.81 -29.24 -21.24
N LEU A 220 6.58 -29.99 -20.17
CA LEU A 220 7.30 -29.84 -18.90
C LEU A 220 8.50 -30.78 -18.75
N GLY A 221 8.61 -31.81 -19.58
CA GLY A 221 9.77 -32.71 -19.59
C GLY A 221 11.05 -31.96 -19.94
N GLY A 222 12.15 -32.34 -19.29
CA GLY A 222 13.46 -31.69 -19.42
C GLY A 222 13.56 -30.31 -18.77
N LYS A 223 12.59 -29.92 -17.94
CA LYS A 223 12.60 -28.65 -17.20
C LYS A 223 12.64 -28.91 -15.70
N SER A 224 13.57 -28.25 -15.02
CA SER A 224 13.57 -28.18 -13.56
C SER A 224 12.39 -27.36 -13.04
N VAL A 225 11.59 -27.93 -12.13
CA VAL A 225 10.38 -27.32 -11.55
C VAL A 225 10.62 -26.92 -10.10
N PHE A 226 11.06 -25.68 -9.89
CA PHE A 226 11.51 -25.19 -8.59
C PHE A 226 10.38 -24.90 -7.59
N ARG A 227 9.22 -24.49 -8.10
CA ARG A 227 8.07 -24.10 -7.27
C ARG A 227 6.77 -24.57 -7.88
N LEU A 228 5.88 -25.05 -7.01
CA LEU A 228 4.49 -25.37 -7.32
C LEU A 228 3.60 -24.58 -6.38
N THR A 229 2.62 -23.87 -6.92
CA THR A 229 1.60 -23.15 -6.15
C THR A 229 0.22 -23.47 -6.68
N ARG A 230 -0.80 -23.41 -5.82
CA ARG A 230 -2.18 -23.80 -6.16
C ARG A 230 -3.13 -22.62 -6.05
N GLU A 231 -3.97 -22.46 -7.06
CA GLU A 231 -5.12 -21.55 -7.07
C GLU A 231 -6.31 -22.13 -6.27
N PRO A 232 -7.22 -21.28 -5.77
CA PRO A 232 -8.46 -21.74 -5.15
C PRO A 232 -9.26 -22.71 -6.03
N ASP A 233 -9.29 -22.48 -7.35
CA ASP A 233 -10.00 -23.29 -8.34
C ASP A 233 -9.35 -24.67 -8.62
N GLY A 234 -8.15 -24.91 -8.09
CA GLY A 234 -7.40 -26.16 -8.26
C GLY A 234 -6.36 -26.13 -9.38
N THR A 235 -6.27 -25.05 -10.16
CA THR A 235 -5.16 -24.80 -11.07
C THR A 235 -3.83 -24.83 -10.31
N VAL A 236 -2.80 -25.41 -10.92
CA VAL A 236 -1.44 -25.44 -10.36
C VAL A 236 -0.50 -24.62 -11.23
N TRP A 237 0.21 -23.68 -10.63
CA TRP A 237 1.30 -22.95 -11.27
C TRP A 237 2.61 -23.68 -11.05
N ALA A 238 3.37 -23.88 -12.13
CA ALA A 238 4.70 -24.49 -12.13
C ALA A 238 5.75 -23.46 -12.57
N GLY A 239 6.54 -22.98 -11.60
CA GLY A 239 7.70 -22.12 -11.84
C GLY A 239 8.91 -22.96 -12.22
N THR A 240 9.36 -22.87 -13.46
CA THR A 240 10.43 -23.72 -14.01
C THR A 240 11.67 -22.92 -14.41
N GLU A 241 12.76 -23.60 -14.75
CA GLU A 241 13.92 -22.95 -15.39
C GLU A 241 13.62 -22.38 -16.78
N GLY A 242 12.57 -22.88 -17.44
CA GLY A 242 12.13 -22.49 -18.78
C GLY A 242 10.88 -21.62 -18.81
N GLY A 243 10.56 -20.95 -17.69
CA GLY A 243 9.41 -20.06 -17.55
C GLY A 243 8.32 -20.56 -16.59
N LEU A 244 7.21 -19.83 -16.53
CA LEU A 244 6.05 -20.12 -15.69
C LEU A 244 4.94 -20.78 -16.52
N PHE A 245 4.38 -21.87 -16.00
CA PHE A 245 3.31 -22.63 -16.64
C PHE A 245 2.11 -22.77 -15.71
N GLN A 246 0.92 -22.78 -16.29
CA GLN A 246 -0.35 -23.09 -15.64
C GLN A 246 -0.76 -24.51 -16.00
N ILE A 247 -1.15 -25.31 -15.02
CA ILE A 247 -1.64 -26.67 -15.18
C ILE A 247 -3.12 -26.70 -14.78
N GLY A 248 -3.98 -27.05 -15.74
CA GLY A 248 -5.42 -27.15 -15.56
C GLY A 248 -5.85 -28.44 -14.87
N ALA A 249 -7.14 -28.55 -14.56
CA ALA A 249 -7.74 -29.75 -13.97
C ALA A 249 -7.74 -30.97 -14.93
N ASP A 250 -7.54 -30.73 -16.22
CA ASP A 250 -7.39 -31.73 -17.29
C ASP A 250 -5.94 -32.22 -17.48
N ASP A 251 -5.04 -31.82 -16.55
CA ASP A 251 -3.60 -32.10 -16.58
C ASP A 251 -2.86 -31.55 -17.81
N GLN A 252 -3.50 -30.63 -18.56
CA GLN A 252 -2.83 -29.88 -19.63
C GLN A 252 -2.06 -28.70 -19.04
N ALA A 253 -0.90 -28.43 -19.64
CA ALA A 253 -0.05 -27.31 -19.26
C ALA A 253 0.01 -26.26 -20.37
N HIS A 254 -0.05 -24.98 -19.98
CA HIS A 254 0.07 -23.85 -20.89
C HIS A 254 1.06 -22.82 -20.30
N PRO A 255 1.86 -22.13 -21.13
CA PRO A 255 2.65 -20.99 -20.66
C PRO A 255 1.75 -19.96 -19.98
N ALA A 256 2.27 -19.29 -18.95
CA ALA A 256 1.55 -18.21 -18.28
C ALA A 256 1.14 -17.10 -19.28
N PRO A 257 -0.02 -16.47 -19.10
CA PRO A 257 -0.54 -15.47 -20.04
C PRO A 257 0.26 -14.17 -20.04
N TRP A 258 1.11 -13.96 -19.03
CA TRP A 258 1.87 -12.73 -18.84
C TRP A 258 3.14 -12.67 -19.66
N LYS A 259 3.44 -11.47 -20.18
CA LYS A 259 4.75 -11.14 -20.72
C LYS A 259 5.72 -10.81 -19.59
N LEU A 260 6.42 -11.84 -19.12
CA LEU A 260 7.49 -11.71 -18.15
C LEU A 260 8.81 -11.39 -18.84
N SER A 261 9.79 -10.85 -18.10
CA SER A 261 11.18 -10.80 -18.60
C SER A 261 11.66 -12.21 -18.91
N ALA A 262 12.57 -12.33 -19.88
CA ALA A 262 12.93 -13.61 -20.50
C ALA A 262 13.51 -14.69 -19.56
N ASP A 263 13.86 -14.33 -18.32
CA ASP A 263 14.56 -15.18 -17.36
C ASP A 263 13.81 -15.42 -16.04
N VAL A 264 12.47 -15.28 -16.01
CA VAL A 264 11.70 -15.60 -14.80
C VAL A 264 11.80 -17.10 -14.46
N ARG A 265 12.68 -17.38 -13.50
CA ARG A 265 12.89 -18.70 -12.89
C ARG A 265 12.25 -18.76 -11.51
N ALA A 266 11.84 -19.96 -11.12
CA ALA A 266 11.36 -20.27 -9.77
C ALA A 266 10.22 -19.37 -9.26
N ALA A 267 9.29 -19.02 -10.16
CA ALA A 267 8.19 -18.14 -9.82
C ALA A 267 7.21 -18.80 -8.83
N THR A 268 7.01 -18.15 -7.68
CA THR A 268 5.88 -18.42 -6.77
C THR A 268 4.74 -17.51 -7.19
N VAL A 269 3.52 -18.05 -7.35
CA VAL A 269 2.34 -17.28 -7.76
C VAL A 269 1.30 -17.30 -6.63
N ILE A 270 0.85 -16.11 -6.21
CA ILE A 270 -0.25 -15.96 -5.27
C ILE A 270 -1.33 -15.12 -5.93
N HIS A 271 -2.51 -15.70 -6.10
CA HIS A 271 -3.74 -14.96 -6.33
C HIS A 271 -4.23 -14.43 -4.98
N ASP A 272 -4.06 -13.13 -4.77
CA ASP A 272 -4.44 -12.48 -3.53
C ASP A 272 -5.97 -12.40 -3.36
N ARG A 273 -6.41 -12.37 -2.10
CA ARG A 273 -7.83 -12.15 -1.72
C ARG A 273 -8.48 -10.89 -2.32
N ASN A 274 -7.69 -9.94 -2.82
CA ASN A 274 -8.17 -8.70 -3.43
C ASN A 274 -8.30 -8.84 -4.97
N GLY A 275 -8.16 -10.05 -5.52
CA GLY A 275 -8.39 -10.37 -6.93
C GLY A 275 -7.22 -10.07 -7.86
N GLY A 276 -6.01 -9.84 -7.34
CA GLY A 276 -4.81 -9.65 -8.17
C GLY A 276 -3.74 -10.72 -7.92
N TYR A 277 -2.68 -10.63 -8.71
CA TYR A 277 -1.60 -11.63 -8.76
C TYR A 277 -0.30 -11.06 -8.25
N TRP A 278 0.36 -11.80 -7.36
CA TRP A 278 1.74 -11.61 -6.95
C TRP A 278 2.60 -12.71 -7.53
N LEU A 279 3.71 -12.33 -8.18
CA LEU A 279 4.69 -13.29 -8.66
C LEU A 279 6.05 -12.96 -8.03
N GLY A 280 6.57 -13.87 -7.23
CA GLY A 280 7.90 -13.78 -6.65
C GLY A 280 8.87 -14.56 -7.52
N THR A 281 9.91 -13.90 -8.05
CA THR A 281 10.89 -14.50 -8.96
C THR A 281 12.32 -14.16 -8.53
N ALA A 282 13.31 -14.81 -9.15
CA ALA A 282 14.71 -14.45 -8.99
C ALA A 282 15.01 -12.97 -9.33
N ASP A 283 14.22 -12.38 -10.25
CA ASP A 283 14.32 -10.98 -10.69
C ASP A 283 13.45 -10.02 -9.88
N GLY A 284 12.85 -10.48 -8.77
CA GLY A 284 12.08 -9.64 -7.85
C GLY A 284 10.59 -9.97 -7.80
N LEU A 285 9.79 -8.97 -7.39
CA LEU A 285 8.37 -9.14 -7.11
C LEU A 285 7.53 -8.44 -8.18
N TYR A 286 6.56 -9.14 -8.76
CA TYR A 286 5.62 -8.59 -9.73
C TYR A 286 4.23 -8.49 -9.12
N ARG A 287 3.47 -7.49 -9.55
CA ARG A 287 2.04 -7.32 -9.21
C ARG A 287 1.22 -7.02 -10.45
N GLY A 288 0.03 -7.58 -10.52
CA GLY A 288 -0.93 -7.27 -11.59
C GLY A 288 -2.24 -8.01 -11.46
N ASP A 289 -2.89 -8.20 -12.60
CA ASP A 289 -4.12 -8.96 -12.75
C ASP A 289 -3.91 -10.12 -13.74
N ALA A 290 -4.99 -10.81 -14.11
CA ALA A 290 -4.93 -11.94 -15.05
C ALA A 290 -4.43 -11.56 -16.47
N SER A 291 -4.45 -10.28 -16.84
CA SER A 291 -4.07 -9.79 -18.18
C SER A 291 -2.63 -9.29 -18.21
N ALA A 292 -2.18 -8.59 -17.18
CA ALA A 292 -0.86 -7.97 -17.15
C ALA A 292 -0.28 -7.92 -15.74
N VAL A 293 1.03 -8.09 -15.65
CA VAL A 293 1.82 -7.87 -14.42
C VAL A 293 2.95 -6.91 -14.69
N ARG A 294 3.35 -6.17 -13.66
CA ARG A 294 4.51 -5.28 -13.69
C ARG A 294 5.50 -5.64 -12.59
N LEU A 295 6.79 -5.53 -12.88
CA LEU A 295 7.83 -5.63 -11.87
C LEU A 295 7.71 -4.44 -10.91
N LEU A 296 7.67 -4.73 -9.61
CA LEU A 296 7.71 -3.72 -8.56
C LEU A 296 9.17 -3.36 -8.27
N ALA A 297 9.64 -2.26 -8.85
CA ALA A 297 10.97 -1.72 -8.61
C ALA A 297 10.88 -0.22 -8.28
N GLY A 298 11.75 0.23 -7.38
CA GLY A 298 11.79 1.63 -6.95
C GLY A 298 10.47 2.11 -6.34
N ASP A 299 10.02 3.27 -6.79
CA ASP A 299 8.96 4.05 -6.15
C ASP A 299 7.53 3.64 -6.50
N ALA A 300 7.36 3.03 -7.68
CA ALA A 300 6.15 2.30 -8.06
C ALA A 300 6.10 0.88 -7.45
N GLY A 301 7.04 0.55 -6.55
CA GLY A 301 7.19 -0.73 -5.86
C GLY A 301 7.28 -0.59 -4.33
N SER A 302 8.03 -1.48 -3.69
CA SER A 302 8.09 -1.60 -2.22
C SER A 302 9.01 -0.61 -1.49
N GLY A 303 9.74 0.23 -2.22
CA GLY A 303 10.76 1.14 -1.69
C GLY A 303 12.16 0.55 -1.51
N PHE A 304 12.32 -0.78 -1.45
CA PHE A 304 13.65 -1.42 -1.32
C PHE A 304 13.85 -2.68 -2.17
N LEU A 305 12.78 -3.23 -2.76
CA LEU A 305 12.89 -4.34 -3.69
C LEU A 305 13.52 -3.84 -4.99
N THR A 306 14.45 -4.63 -5.49
CA THR A 306 15.18 -4.40 -6.73
C THR A 306 15.13 -5.67 -7.55
N ALA A 307 15.57 -5.58 -8.81
CA ALA A 307 15.75 -6.76 -9.65
C ALA A 307 16.78 -7.78 -9.11
N ARG A 308 17.48 -7.46 -8.00
CA ARG A 308 18.48 -8.33 -7.35
C ARG A 308 18.03 -8.86 -5.99
N SER A 309 16.81 -8.52 -5.56
CA SER A 309 16.30 -8.93 -4.25
C SER A 309 16.12 -10.45 -4.16
N GLY A 310 15.74 -11.09 -5.28
CA GLY A 310 15.54 -12.54 -5.40
C GLY A 310 14.49 -13.06 -4.45
N VAL A 311 13.24 -13.17 -4.89
CA VAL A 311 12.16 -13.74 -4.08
C VAL A 311 12.25 -15.27 -4.14
N LEU A 312 12.38 -15.90 -2.98
CA LEU A 312 12.56 -17.35 -2.85
C LEU A 312 11.28 -18.07 -2.43
N ASP A 313 10.44 -17.38 -1.67
CA ASP A 313 9.15 -17.89 -1.21
C ASP A 313 8.19 -16.74 -0.90
N MET A 314 6.89 -17.02 -0.97
CA MET A 314 5.85 -16.08 -0.59
C MET A 314 4.69 -16.79 0.09
N LEU A 315 4.05 -16.09 1.01
CA LEU A 315 2.93 -16.62 1.78
C LEU A 315 1.89 -15.51 2.00
N GLN A 316 0.63 -15.76 1.63
CA GLN A 316 -0.48 -14.94 2.11
C GLN A 316 -1.00 -15.56 3.40
N ASP A 317 -0.93 -14.81 4.50
CA ASP A 317 -1.37 -15.27 5.81
C ASP A 317 -2.91 -15.33 5.92
N HIS A 318 -3.41 -15.95 6.99
CA HIS A 318 -4.85 -16.06 7.27
C HIS A 318 -5.60 -14.71 7.35
N GLU A 319 -4.91 -13.61 7.67
CA GLU A 319 -5.48 -12.25 7.74
C GLU A 319 -5.44 -11.53 6.39
N GLY A 320 -4.73 -12.09 5.40
CA GLY A 320 -4.58 -11.57 4.05
C GLY A 320 -3.30 -10.75 3.82
N GLY A 321 -2.43 -10.64 4.82
CA GLY A 321 -1.12 -10.03 4.70
C GLY A 321 -0.18 -10.89 3.84
N LEU A 322 0.70 -10.24 3.08
CA LEU A 322 1.65 -10.92 2.19
C LEU A 322 3.05 -10.90 2.81
N TRP A 323 3.63 -12.08 2.95
CA TRP A 323 5.00 -12.29 3.40
C TRP A 323 5.87 -12.68 2.20
N VAL A 324 7.05 -12.07 2.10
CA VAL A 324 7.98 -12.27 0.98
C VAL A 324 9.36 -12.61 1.54
N ALA A 325 9.81 -13.84 1.31
CA ALA A 325 11.14 -14.31 1.67
C ALA A 325 12.14 -14.02 0.54
N MET A 326 13.31 -13.49 0.90
CA MET A 326 14.29 -13.00 -0.06
C MET A 326 15.67 -13.60 0.15
N LEU A 327 16.45 -13.66 -0.93
CA LEU A 327 17.82 -14.17 -0.94
C LEU A 327 18.81 -13.25 -0.21
N THR A 328 18.64 -11.93 -0.35
CA THR A 328 19.66 -10.97 0.10
C THR A 328 19.15 -9.90 1.07
N GLN A 329 17.84 -9.87 1.35
CA GLN A 329 17.20 -8.75 2.05
C GLN A 329 16.32 -9.17 3.25
N GLY A 330 16.36 -10.44 3.65
CA GLY A 330 15.60 -10.96 4.78
C GLY A 330 14.14 -11.26 4.40
N LEU A 331 13.22 -10.83 5.27
CA LEU A 331 11.78 -11.04 5.12
C LEU A 331 11.10 -9.69 4.90
N ALA A 332 10.02 -9.68 4.13
CA ALA A 332 9.18 -8.49 3.97
C ALA A 332 7.72 -8.82 4.27
N TYR A 333 7.00 -7.84 4.81
CA TYR A 333 5.57 -7.95 5.14
C TYR A 333 4.77 -6.79 4.53
N LEU A 334 3.69 -7.12 3.82
CA LEU A 334 2.69 -6.18 3.33
C LEU A 334 1.38 -6.41 4.10
N PRO A 335 0.86 -5.42 4.83
CA PRO A 335 -0.39 -5.59 5.57
C PRO A 335 -1.59 -5.78 4.62
N PRO A 336 -2.66 -6.50 5.04
CA PRO A 336 -3.81 -6.79 4.17
C PRO A 336 -4.54 -5.54 3.65
N ASP A 337 -4.46 -4.43 4.38
CA ASP A 337 -5.10 -3.15 4.09
C ASP A 337 -4.16 -2.14 3.41
N TRP A 338 -3.06 -2.61 2.81
CA TRP A 338 -2.04 -1.77 2.14
C TRP A 338 -2.59 -0.82 1.07
N LYS A 339 -3.75 -1.12 0.47
CA LYS A 339 -4.42 -0.24 -0.51
C LYS A 339 -5.10 0.99 0.10
N ARG A 340 -5.04 1.16 1.43
CA ARG A 340 -5.65 2.31 2.11
C ARG A 340 -5.00 3.63 1.71
N PHE A 341 -3.68 3.64 1.53
CA PHE A 341 -2.92 4.83 1.20
C PHE A 341 -2.04 4.57 -0.02
N SER A 342 -1.96 5.59 -0.88
CA SER A 342 -0.90 5.69 -1.87
C SER A 342 0.18 6.63 -1.36
N SER A 343 1.46 6.34 -1.62
CA SER A 343 2.57 7.19 -1.24
C SER A 343 3.65 7.18 -2.30
N TRP A 344 4.30 8.33 -2.51
CA TRP A 344 5.41 8.54 -3.44
C TRP A 344 6.57 9.16 -2.66
N TYR A 345 7.79 8.73 -2.93
CA TYR A 345 9.02 9.13 -2.22
C TYR A 345 10.13 9.58 -3.16
N GLN A 346 10.00 9.34 -4.46
CA GLN A 346 10.95 9.68 -5.49
C GLN A 346 10.23 10.16 -6.75
N LEU A 347 10.95 10.98 -7.50
CA LEU A 347 10.61 11.37 -8.86
C LEU A 347 11.86 11.15 -9.72
N ASP A 348 11.71 10.37 -10.79
CA ASP A 348 12.82 10.03 -11.70
C ASP A 348 14.07 9.48 -10.98
N GLY A 349 13.84 8.64 -9.95
CA GLY A 349 14.89 8.03 -9.14
C GLY A 349 15.55 8.94 -8.11
N LYS A 350 15.08 10.19 -7.97
CA LYS A 350 15.55 11.14 -6.95
C LYS A 350 14.57 11.22 -5.79
N PRO A 351 15.01 11.16 -4.53
CA PRO A 351 14.14 11.36 -3.37
C PRO A 351 13.37 12.69 -3.43
N LEU A 352 12.07 12.66 -3.18
CA LEU A 352 11.20 13.83 -3.11
C LEU A 352 11.56 14.77 -1.95
N ASP A 353 12.16 14.24 -0.88
CA ASP A 353 12.66 15.06 0.23
C ASP A 353 13.70 16.09 -0.23
N SER A 354 14.42 15.79 -1.33
CA SER A 354 15.38 16.74 -1.93
C SER A 354 14.72 17.93 -2.62
N VAL A 355 13.41 17.86 -2.90
CA VAL A 355 12.65 18.88 -3.63
C VAL A 355 12.01 19.90 -2.68
N TYR A 356 11.92 19.57 -1.39
CA TYR A 356 11.31 20.39 -0.34
C TYR A 356 9.89 20.86 -0.73
N LEU A 357 8.92 19.94 -0.62
CA LEU A 357 7.52 20.21 -0.94
C LEU A 357 6.91 21.17 0.08
N LEU A 358 6.09 22.11 -0.39
CA LEU A 358 5.64 23.27 0.39
C LEU A 358 4.12 23.42 0.43
N GLY A 359 3.43 23.02 -0.63
CA GLY A 359 2.00 23.21 -0.74
C GLY A 359 1.38 22.27 -1.76
N ALA A 360 0.08 22.05 -1.61
CA ALA A 360 -0.72 21.27 -2.54
C ALA A 360 -2.09 21.90 -2.72
N ALA A 361 -2.67 21.71 -3.90
CA ALA A 361 -4.09 21.96 -4.16
C ALA A 361 -4.61 20.96 -5.17
N ALA A 362 -5.90 20.65 -5.10
CA ALA A 362 -6.55 19.76 -6.04
C ALA A 362 -7.37 20.55 -7.06
N ARG A 363 -7.49 19.98 -8.26
CA ARG A 363 -8.45 20.41 -9.27
C ARG A 363 -8.97 19.20 -10.03
N GLY A 364 -10.26 18.91 -9.85
CA GLY A 364 -10.81 17.64 -10.31
C GLY A 364 -10.00 16.50 -9.71
N ASP A 365 -9.54 15.58 -10.56
CA ASP A 365 -8.77 14.40 -10.13
C ASP A 365 -7.24 14.60 -10.19
N THR A 366 -6.78 15.85 -10.36
CA THR A 366 -5.34 16.18 -10.40
C THR A 366 -4.93 16.99 -9.19
N TYR A 367 -3.90 16.54 -8.50
CA TYR A 367 -3.22 17.31 -7.47
C TYR A 367 -2.06 18.08 -8.07
N TYR A 368 -1.97 19.35 -7.73
CA TYR A 368 -0.84 20.22 -8.02
C TYR A 368 -0.05 20.39 -6.73
N ILE A 369 1.27 20.28 -6.83
CA ILE A 369 2.18 20.31 -5.70
C ILE A 369 3.27 21.33 -6.00
N SER A 370 3.60 22.17 -5.04
CA SER A 370 4.71 23.13 -5.13
C SER A 370 5.87 22.71 -4.24
N GLY A 371 7.08 23.07 -4.63
CA GLY A 371 8.28 22.89 -3.82
C GLY A 371 9.27 24.04 -3.94
N ALA A 372 10.48 23.84 -3.41
CA ALA A 372 11.55 24.83 -3.50
C ALA A 372 12.06 25.06 -4.94
N HIS A 373 11.95 24.03 -5.79
CA HIS A 373 12.61 23.96 -7.10
C HIS A 373 11.67 23.67 -8.28
N GLY A 374 10.36 23.77 -8.09
CA GLY A 374 9.42 23.48 -9.16
C GLY A 374 7.97 23.29 -8.75
N LEU A 375 7.19 22.92 -9.76
CA LEU A 375 5.80 22.51 -9.66
C LEU A 375 5.64 21.10 -10.20
N TYR A 376 4.76 20.33 -9.56
CA TYR A 376 4.51 18.94 -9.87
C TYR A 376 3.01 18.69 -9.97
N THR A 377 2.64 17.65 -10.71
CA THR A 377 1.27 17.15 -10.76
C THR A 377 1.24 15.66 -10.43
N LEU A 378 0.21 15.26 -9.71
CA LEU A 378 -0.17 13.86 -9.52
C LEU A 378 -1.58 13.67 -10.07
N ASP A 379 -1.70 12.87 -11.14
CA ASP A 379 -3.00 12.60 -11.76
C ASP A 379 -3.76 11.43 -11.11
N ALA A 380 -4.99 11.21 -11.57
CA ALA A 380 -5.88 10.14 -11.10
C ALA A 380 -5.29 8.73 -11.28
N GLN A 381 -4.35 8.56 -12.21
CA GLN A 381 -3.66 7.29 -12.47
C GLN A 381 -2.40 7.13 -11.60
N GLY A 382 -2.10 8.11 -10.74
CA GLY A 382 -0.94 8.11 -9.86
C GLY A 382 0.38 8.47 -10.52
N GLN A 383 0.34 9.13 -11.69
CA GLN A 383 1.54 9.60 -12.37
C GLN A 383 1.98 10.92 -11.75
N LEU A 384 3.09 10.88 -11.01
CA LEU A 384 3.77 12.07 -10.51
C LEU A 384 4.72 12.62 -11.58
N ARG A 385 4.60 13.91 -11.92
CA ARG A 385 5.44 14.57 -12.95
C ARG A 385 5.83 15.98 -12.54
N GLN A 386 7.04 16.41 -12.90
CA GLN A 386 7.41 17.82 -12.84
C GLN A 386 6.83 18.56 -14.05
N ILE A 387 6.08 19.63 -13.80
CA ILE A 387 5.47 20.48 -14.84
C ILE A 387 6.18 21.82 -15.00
N ALA A 388 7.00 22.22 -14.02
CA ALA A 388 7.87 23.39 -14.10
C ALA A 388 9.09 23.27 -13.17
N ASP A 389 10.20 23.87 -13.58
CA ASP A 389 11.45 24.03 -12.84
C ASP A 389 11.83 25.52 -12.72
N ASP A 390 12.93 25.78 -12.01
CA ASP A 390 13.45 27.13 -11.79
C ASP A 390 13.77 27.92 -13.07
N LYS A 391 13.98 27.27 -14.22
CA LYS A 391 14.20 27.95 -15.51
C LYS A 391 12.90 28.49 -16.08
N GLN A 392 11.78 27.80 -15.87
CA GLN A 392 10.48 28.23 -16.40
C GLN A 392 9.79 29.23 -15.48
N ILE A 393 9.82 29.01 -14.17
CA ILE A 393 9.11 29.88 -13.21
C ILE A 393 10.04 30.86 -12.49
N GLY A 394 11.36 30.74 -12.64
CA GLY A 394 12.37 31.51 -11.90
C GLY A 394 12.74 30.85 -10.58
N VAL A 395 13.89 31.24 -10.00
CA VAL A 395 14.41 30.66 -8.74
C VAL A 395 13.58 31.07 -7.52
N GLY A 396 13.35 30.11 -6.62
CA GLY A 396 12.84 30.35 -5.27
C GLY A 396 11.59 29.56 -4.93
N ALA A 397 11.30 29.42 -3.64
CA ALA A 397 10.18 28.61 -3.18
C ALA A 397 8.81 29.07 -3.71
N ALA A 398 8.02 28.11 -4.18
CA ALA A 398 6.60 28.26 -4.45
C ALA A 398 5.81 27.79 -3.21
N TRP A 399 5.32 28.75 -2.43
CA TRP A 399 4.74 28.52 -1.09
C TRP A 399 3.26 28.18 -1.11
N SER A 400 2.54 28.69 -2.11
CA SER A 400 1.12 28.40 -2.29
C SER A 400 0.80 28.33 -3.77
N LEU A 401 -0.26 27.60 -4.09
CA LEU A 401 -0.70 27.41 -5.46
C LEU A 401 -2.22 27.36 -5.54
N LEU A 402 -2.75 27.76 -6.69
CA LEU A 402 -4.18 27.67 -7.01
C LEU A 402 -4.36 27.36 -8.52
N PRO A 403 -4.70 26.12 -8.89
CA PRO A 403 -4.91 25.72 -10.28
C PRO A 403 -6.23 26.26 -10.87
N ARG A 404 -6.19 26.68 -12.14
CA ARG A 404 -7.30 27.28 -12.90
C ARG A 404 -7.88 26.35 -13.97
N GLU A 405 -9.04 26.73 -14.51
CA GLU A 405 -9.81 25.92 -15.47
C GLU A 405 -9.16 25.75 -16.81
N ASP A 406 -8.41 26.75 -17.22
CA ASP A 406 -7.60 26.74 -18.42
C ASP A 406 -6.26 26.00 -18.23
N GLY A 407 -6.06 25.29 -17.11
CA GLY A 407 -4.84 24.55 -16.80
C GLY A 407 -3.68 25.43 -16.30
N ALA A 408 -3.86 26.76 -16.24
CA ALA A 408 -2.86 27.65 -15.67
C ALA A 408 -2.86 27.53 -14.13
N VAL A 409 -1.75 27.90 -13.50
CA VAL A 409 -1.55 27.78 -12.05
C VAL A 409 -1.11 29.13 -11.49
N TRP A 410 -1.87 29.66 -10.54
CA TRP A 410 -1.41 30.76 -9.69
C TRP A 410 -0.37 30.23 -8.70
N ILE A 411 0.73 30.98 -8.53
CA ILE A 411 1.85 30.59 -7.68
C ILE A 411 2.18 31.75 -6.75
N GLY A 412 2.07 31.51 -5.46
CA GLY A 412 2.46 32.44 -4.41
C GLY A 412 3.94 32.27 -4.07
N ARG A 413 4.72 33.34 -4.19
CA ARG A 413 6.15 33.34 -3.91
C ARG A 413 6.53 34.54 -3.04
N ALA A 414 7.78 34.57 -2.59
CA ALA A 414 8.33 35.73 -1.89
C ALA A 414 8.28 36.98 -2.78
N GLY A 415 7.54 37.99 -2.33
CA GLY A 415 7.43 39.31 -2.96
C GLY A 415 6.66 39.37 -4.28
N ARG A 416 6.08 38.25 -4.75
CA ARG A 416 5.41 38.19 -6.07
C ARG A 416 4.37 37.09 -6.17
N LEU A 417 3.36 37.38 -6.99
CA LEU A 417 2.38 36.42 -7.50
C LEU A 417 2.75 36.09 -8.94
N ASN A 418 2.75 34.81 -9.31
CA ASN A 418 2.91 34.37 -10.69
C ASN A 418 1.65 33.65 -11.19
N LEU A 419 1.43 33.70 -12.50
CA LEU A 419 0.49 32.85 -13.21
C LEU A 419 1.26 32.13 -14.31
N TYR A 420 1.35 30.81 -14.21
CA TYR A 420 2.09 29.96 -15.14
C TYR A 420 1.13 29.10 -15.96
N GLN A 421 1.31 29.04 -17.27
CA GLN A 421 0.56 28.16 -18.17
C GLN A 421 1.48 27.03 -18.68
N PRO A 422 1.42 25.81 -18.11
CA PRO A 422 2.32 24.72 -18.47
C PRO A 422 2.29 24.37 -19.96
N ALA A 423 1.13 24.47 -20.61
CA ALA A 423 0.97 24.10 -22.02
C ALA A 423 1.76 25.01 -22.98
N THR A 424 1.97 26.29 -22.62
CA THR A 424 2.65 27.28 -23.47
C THR A 424 3.97 27.76 -22.89
N GLY A 425 4.26 27.44 -21.62
CA GLY A 425 5.38 28.00 -20.87
C GLY A 425 5.22 29.48 -20.52
N MET A 426 4.05 30.09 -20.77
CA MET A 426 3.83 31.51 -20.52
C MET A 426 3.78 31.79 -19.01
N LEU A 427 4.56 32.76 -18.56
CA LEU A 427 4.62 33.23 -17.17
C LEU A 427 4.22 34.70 -17.11
N ARG A 428 3.24 35.03 -16.27
CA ARG A 428 2.89 36.42 -15.91
C ARG A 428 3.23 36.67 -14.45
N GLU A 429 3.71 37.86 -14.12
CA GLU A 429 4.16 38.23 -12.78
C GLU A 429 3.52 39.54 -12.30
N TRP A 430 3.19 39.58 -11.01
CA TRP A 430 2.81 40.79 -10.28
C TRP A 430 3.64 40.90 -9.01
N LYS A 431 4.30 42.05 -8.83
CA LYS A 431 5.08 42.34 -7.64
C LYS A 431 4.19 42.75 -6.46
N ILE A 432 4.52 42.28 -5.27
CA ILE A 432 3.91 42.71 -4.00
C ILE A 432 4.78 43.82 -3.40
N GLY A 433 4.20 44.98 -3.09
CA GLY A 433 4.96 46.09 -2.49
C GLY A 433 6.19 46.52 -3.29
N GLY A 434 6.18 46.37 -4.61
CA GLY A 434 7.34 46.64 -5.48
C GLY A 434 8.32 45.47 -5.66
N GLY A 435 8.14 44.36 -4.93
CA GLY A 435 8.84 43.09 -5.11
C GLY A 435 10.21 42.99 -4.45
N ALA A 436 10.61 44.00 -3.67
CA ALA A 436 11.92 44.06 -3.03
C ALA A 436 11.99 43.30 -1.69
N ASP A 437 10.89 43.23 -0.93
CA ASP A 437 10.88 42.57 0.37
C ASP A 437 10.57 41.07 0.23
N VAL A 438 11.63 40.26 0.28
CA VAL A 438 11.54 38.80 0.20
C VAL A 438 10.84 38.17 1.42
N ARG A 439 10.60 38.94 2.49
CA ARG A 439 9.82 38.47 3.66
C ARG A 439 8.31 38.55 3.39
N GLN A 440 7.88 39.17 2.29
CA GLN A 440 6.47 39.23 1.86
C GLN A 440 6.08 37.96 1.12
N ARG A 441 6.05 36.84 1.86
CA ARG A 441 5.73 35.52 1.34
C ARG A 441 4.21 35.36 1.19
N ILE A 442 3.76 34.90 0.03
CA ILE A 442 2.34 34.59 -0.19
C ILE A 442 2.07 33.16 0.28
N ASP A 443 1.54 33.02 1.50
CA ASP A 443 1.32 31.73 2.17
C ASP A 443 0.04 31.04 1.73
N LEU A 444 -0.94 31.82 1.28
CA LEU A 444 -2.22 31.30 0.85
C LEU A 444 -2.74 32.06 -0.35
N ILE A 445 -3.31 31.30 -1.29
CA ILE A 445 -4.15 31.80 -2.37
C ILE A 445 -5.49 31.07 -2.25
N ARG A 446 -6.57 31.83 -2.15
CA ARG A 446 -7.94 31.30 -2.16
C ARG A 446 -8.76 32.04 -3.20
N GLN A 447 -9.63 31.30 -3.88
CA GLN A 447 -10.61 31.86 -4.78
C GLN A 447 -11.95 31.97 -4.05
N ALA A 448 -12.52 33.18 -4.04
CA ALA A 448 -13.88 33.40 -3.59
C ALA A 448 -14.88 32.85 -4.62
N PRO A 449 -16.13 32.54 -4.25
CA PRO A 449 -17.13 32.04 -5.19
C PRO A 449 -17.41 32.96 -6.39
N ASN A 450 -17.17 34.26 -6.24
CA ASN A 450 -17.31 35.24 -7.33
C ASN A 450 -16.07 35.31 -8.26
N GLY A 451 -15.07 34.46 -8.06
CA GLY A 451 -13.85 34.38 -8.86
C GLY A 451 -12.70 35.27 -8.39
N GLU A 452 -12.91 36.15 -7.40
CA GLU A 452 -11.85 36.98 -6.83
C GLU A 452 -10.80 36.14 -6.10
N LEU A 453 -9.56 36.62 -6.14
CA LEU A 453 -8.45 36.01 -5.44
C LEU A 453 -8.19 36.75 -4.13
N TRP A 454 -7.99 35.98 -3.08
CA TRP A 454 -7.58 36.44 -1.76
C TRP A 454 -6.23 35.85 -1.42
N LEU A 455 -5.28 36.73 -1.14
CA LEU A 455 -3.90 36.39 -0.83
C LEU A 455 -3.61 36.71 0.63
N SER A 456 -3.11 35.73 1.38
CA SER A 456 -2.46 36.00 2.67
C SER A 456 -0.97 36.22 2.42
N ILE A 457 -0.46 37.37 2.85
CA ILE A 457 0.90 37.80 2.58
C ILE A 457 1.58 38.11 3.92
N MET A 458 2.60 37.32 4.25
CA MET A 458 3.37 37.46 5.48
C MET A 458 3.98 38.87 5.60
N ASN A 459 3.92 39.48 6.78
CA ASN A 459 4.42 40.84 7.05
C ASN A 459 3.81 41.94 6.16
N PHE A 460 2.65 41.70 5.54
CA PHE A 460 2.00 42.65 4.64
C PHE A 460 0.49 42.75 4.89
N GLY A 461 -0.18 41.62 5.14
CA GLY A 461 -1.62 41.51 5.36
C GLY A 461 -2.31 40.76 4.24
N ILE A 462 -3.54 41.14 3.93
CA ILE A 462 -4.38 40.47 2.92
C ILE A 462 -4.49 41.34 1.67
N GLN A 463 -4.43 40.72 0.50
CA GLN A 463 -4.70 41.41 -0.77
C GLN A 463 -5.81 40.73 -1.55
N ARG A 464 -6.75 41.53 -2.05
CA ARG A 464 -7.81 41.09 -2.96
C ARG A 464 -7.42 41.42 -4.39
N ARG A 465 -7.65 40.49 -5.30
CA ARG A 465 -7.40 40.66 -6.73
C ARG A 465 -8.54 40.14 -7.58
N ASP A 466 -8.69 40.68 -8.78
CA ASP A 466 -9.58 40.09 -9.78
C ASP A 466 -8.97 38.79 -10.35
N ALA A 467 -9.76 38.09 -11.18
CA ALA A 467 -9.33 36.85 -11.83
C ALA A 467 -8.16 37.03 -12.80
N GLN A 468 -7.86 38.27 -13.20
CA GLN A 468 -6.73 38.64 -14.06
C GLN A 468 -5.51 39.09 -13.25
N GLY A 469 -5.57 39.06 -11.91
CA GLY A 469 -4.50 39.42 -11.00
C GLY A 469 -4.35 40.92 -10.73
N ASN A 470 -5.28 41.79 -11.14
CA ASN A 470 -5.22 43.21 -10.77
C ASN A 470 -5.66 43.41 -9.32
N VAL A 471 -5.05 44.36 -8.61
CA VAL A 471 -5.38 44.62 -7.20
C VAL A 471 -6.72 45.33 -7.08
N LEU A 472 -7.62 44.76 -6.28
CA LEU A 472 -8.93 45.33 -5.94
C LEU A 472 -8.89 46.04 -4.58
N ASP A 473 -8.20 45.45 -3.60
CA ASP A 473 -8.07 46.01 -2.25
C ASP A 473 -6.78 45.50 -1.59
N THR A 474 -6.23 46.26 -0.65
CA THR A 474 -5.09 45.87 0.18
C THR A 474 -5.40 46.20 1.62
N ILE A 475 -5.47 45.16 2.46
CA ILE A 475 -5.84 45.23 3.87
C ILE A 475 -4.57 44.99 4.69
N ARG A 476 -3.97 46.05 5.22
CA ARG A 476 -2.72 46.00 5.97
C ARG A 476 -2.92 45.62 7.44
N ASN A 477 -1.91 44.96 7.99
CA ASN A 477 -1.77 44.68 9.43
C ASN A 477 -1.44 45.97 10.17
N ASP A 478 -2.46 46.77 10.55
CA ASP A 478 -2.36 48.02 11.36
C ASP A 478 -3.40 49.08 10.94
N GLN A 479 -4.02 48.97 9.76
CA GLN A 479 -4.90 50.00 9.19
C GLN A 479 -6.31 50.09 9.81
N HIS A 480 -6.48 49.61 11.05
CA HIS A 480 -7.73 49.74 11.83
C HIS A 480 -8.96 49.09 11.17
N ARG A 481 -8.78 48.27 10.12
CA ARG A 481 -9.83 47.43 9.50
C ARG A 481 -9.99 46.09 10.22
N GLY A 482 -9.63 46.04 11.50
CA GLY A 482 -9.82 44.90 12.39
C GLY A 482 -8.81 43.76 12.27
N LEU A 483 -8.02 43.68 11.19
CA LEU A 483 -6.98 42.65 11.05
C LEU A 483 -5.88 42.86 12.10
N THR A 484 -5.42 41.77 12.73
CA THR A 484 -4.36 41.79 13.74
C THR A 484 -2.96 41.83 13.10
N GLU A 485 -1.93 42.09 13.90
CA GLU A 485 -0.53 41.96 13.45
C GLU A 485 -0.10 40.49 13.23
N ASN A 486 -0.81 39.54 13.85
CA ASN A 486 -0.54 38.10 13.69
C ASN A 486 -0.75 37.63 12.24
N PRO A 487 0.10 36.73 11.71
CA PRO A 487 -0.03 36.20 10.35
C PRO A 487 -1.33 35.42 10.14
N VAL A 488 -1.99 35.65 9.01
CA VAL A 488 -3.17 34.86 8.61
C VAL A 488 -2.69 33.54 8.01
N GLU A 489 -2.83 32.47 8.79
CA GLU A 489 -2.33 31.13 8.45
C GLU A 489 -3.37 30.28 7.73
N GLN A 490 -4.66 30.59 7.88
CA GLN A 490 -5.73 29.99 7.07
C GLN A 490 -6.80 31.00 6.65
N MET A 491 -7.35 30.75 5.46
CA MET A 491 -8.46 31.47 4.86
C MET A 491 -9.47 30.46 4.32
N VAL A 492 -10.72 30.58 4.77
CA VAL A 492 -11.82 29.72 4.34
C VAL A 492 -13.04 30.55 4.01
N PHE A 493 -13.77 30.16 2.98
CA PHE A 493 -15.07 30.73 2.66
C PHE A 493 -16.16 29.85 3.26
N ASP A 494 -17.14 30.48 3.92
CA ASP A 494 -18.34 29.75 4.33
C ASP A 494 -19.22 29.43 3.10
N PRO A 495 -20.27 28.60 3.24
CA PRO A 495 -21.17 28.27 2.13
C PRO A 495 -21.92 29.46 1.52
N ARG A 496 -21.88 30.64 2.15
CA ARG A 496 -22.47 31.89 1.67
C ARG A 496 -21.44 32.77 0.96
N GLY A 497 -20.18 32.32 0.85
CA GLY A 497 -19.09 33.04 0.21
C GLY A 497 -18.44 34.11 1.08
N GLN A 498 -18.73 34.13 2.38
CA GLN A 498 -18.08 35.07 3.29
C GLN A 498 -16.68 34.56 3.66
N LEU A 499 -15.67 35.45 3.66
CA LEU A 499 -14.32 35.10 4.09
C LEU A 499 -14.21 35.05 5.61
N TRP A 500 -13.57 33.99 6.10
CA TRP A 500 -13.15 33.79 7.48
C TRP A 500 -11.64 33.52 7.51
N VAL A 501 -10.96 34.11 8.49
CA VAL A 501 -9.50 34.03 8.64
C VAL A 501 -9.14 33.62 10.05
N MET A 502 -8.03 32.90 10.17
CA MET A 502 -7.51 32.39 11.44
C MET A 502 -6.01 32.15 11.36
N GLY A 503 -5.43 31.91 12.52
CA GLY A 503 -4.02 31.59 12.70
C GLY A 503 -3.65 31.60 14.18
N ASP A 504 -2.36 31.52 14.45
CA ASP A 504 -1.87 31.53 15.82
C ASP A 504 -2.30 32.80 16.58
N SER A 505 -2.83 32.60 17.78
CA SER A 505 -3.21 33.65 18.73
C SER A 505 -4.15 34.75 18.23
N MET A 506 -4.75 34.67 17.03
CA MET A 506 -5.71 35.66 16.52
C MET A 506 -7.18 35.28 16.73
N GLY A 507 -7.48 34.00 17.00
CA GLY A 507 -8.85 33.50 17.04
C GLY A 507 -9.46 33.34 15.65
N LEU A 508 -10.79 33.35 15.56
CA LEU A 508 -11.50 33.30 14.28
C LEU A 508 -12.08 34.67 13.98
N MET A 509 -11.78 35.21 12.80
CA MET A 509 -12.26 36.50 12.36
C MET A 509 -13.03 36.37 11.07
N ARG A 510 -14.10 37.15 10.92
CA ARG A 510 -14.89 37.20 9.68
C ARG A 510 -14.70 38.55 9.00
N TRP A 511 -14.59 38.55 7.68
CA TRP A 511 -14.70 39.77 6.89
C TRP A 511 -16.16 40.20 6.86
N ARG A 512 -16.48 41.48 7.08
CA ARG A 512 -17.85 42.01 6.96
C ARG A 512 -17.79 43.52 6.83
N ASP A 513 -18.61 44.09 5.94
CA ASP A 513 -18.76 45.55 5.81
C ASP A 513 -17.42 46.30 5.68
N GLY A 514 -16.47 45.69 4.96
CA GLY A 514 -15.15 46.27 4.72
C GLY A 514 -14.17 46.20 5.91
N ARG A 515 -14.41 45.36 6.92
CA ARG A 515 -13.48 45.15 8.04
C ARG A 515 -13.52 43.70 8.55
N PHE A 516 -12.50 43.31 9.31
CA PHE A 516 -12.53 42.08 10.08
C PHE A 516 -13.16 42.29 11.45
N GLU A 517 -13.99 41.34 11.86
CA GLU A 517 -14.64 41.28 13.16
C GLU A 517 -14.27 39.97 13.85
N GLN A 518 -13.94 40.05 15.15
CA GLN A 518 -13.76 38.85 15.97
C GLN A 518 -15.07 38.09 16.10
N VAL A 519 -15.00 36.77 16.01
CA VAL A 519 -16.15 35.88 16.13
C VAL A 519 -16.29 35.44 17.59
N PRO A 520 -17.38 35.83 18.29
CA PRO A 520 -17.58 35.44 19.69
C PRO A 520 -17.89 33.95 19.86
N GLY A 521 -17.69 33.43 21.07
CA GLY A 521 -18.14 32.08 21.46
C GLY A 521 -17.15 30.95 21.18
N ILE A 522 -15.93 31.27 20.75
CA ILE A 522 -14.84 30.31 20.54
C ILE A 522 -13.85 30.39 21.70
N SER A 523 -13.35 29.22 22.13
CA SER A 523 -12.33 29.15 23.18
C SER A 523 -11.01 29.83 22.76
N ARG A 524 -10.27 30.40 23.70
CA ARG A 524 -8.93 30.97 23.43
C ARG A 524 -7.95 29.88 23.01
N GLY A 525 -7.02 30.24 22.13
CA GLY A 525 -5.96 29.35 21.62
C GLY A 525 -5.87 29.39 20.10
N SER A 526 -4.85 28.74 19.55
CA SER A 526 -4.55 28.69 18.11
C SER A 526 -5.56 27.84 17.34
N ILE A 527 -5.99 28.33 16.18
CA ILE A 527 -6.84 27.59 15.24
C ILE A 527 -5.97 27.32 14.02
N TYR A 528 -5.70 26.04 13.74
CA TYR A 528 -4.80 25.65 12.66
C TYR A 528 -5.52 25.54 11.31
N ASP A 529 -6.80 25.14 11.33
CA ASP A 529 -7.64 25.06 10.13
C ASP A 529 -9.12 24.97 10.49
N ALA A 530 -9.99 25.15 9.50
CA ALA A 530 -11.43 25.05 9.63
C ALA A 530 -12.08 24.41 8.40
N ALA A 531 -13.13 23.64 8.61
CA ALA A 531 -13.91 23.03 7.54
C ALA A 531 -15.41 23.14 7.81
N TRP A 532 -16.14 23.82 6.92
CA TRP A 532 -17.59 23.96 7.00
C TRP A 532 -18.27 22.67 6.59
N THR A 533 -19.10 22.09 7.47
CA THR A 533 -19.93 20.91 7.17
C THR A 533 -21.32 21.30 6.67
N GLY A 534 -21.70 22.57 6.82
CA GLY A 534 -22.97 23.12 6.38
C GLY A 534 -22.98 24.64 6.54
N PRO A 535 -24.12 25.32 6.27
CA PRO A 535 -24.19 26.79 6.31
C PRO A 535 -23.96 27.39 7.71
N ASP A 536 -24.18 26.59 8.75
CA ASP A 536 -24.16 27.02 10.14
C ASP A 536 -23.28 26.12 11.03
N GLU A 537 -22.54 25.16 10.46
CA GLU A 537 -21.68 24.26 11.23
C GLU A 537 -20.29 24.13 10.59
N LEU A 538 -19.28 24.13 11.45
CA LEU A 538 -17.89 23.93 11.05
C LEU A 538 -17.11 23.13 12.10
N TRP A 539 -16.08 22.45 11.62
CA TRP A 539 -15.00 21.92 12.44
C TRP A 539 -13.84 22.90 12.50
N LEU A 540 -13.21 22.98 13.67
CA LEU A 540 -11.96 23.68 13.91
C LEU A 540 -10.89 22.69 14.36
N ALA A 541 -9.70 22.80 13.76
CA ALA A 541 -8.49 22.11 14.19
C ALA A 541 -7.79 22.91 15.28
N ARG A 542 -7.56 22.27 16.42
CA ARG A 542 -6.92 22.85 17.61
C ARG A 542 -5.72 22.01 17.98
N GLN A 543 -4.84 22.55 18.83
CA GLN A 543 -3.77 21.75 19.40
C GLN A 543 -4.37 20.62 20.24
N GLY A 544 -4.20 19.38 19.78
CA GLY A 544 -4.74 18.19 20.41
C GLY A 544 -6.26 18.09 20.50
N ALA A 545 -7.01 18.76 19.62
CA ALA A 545 -8.45 18.54 19.53
C ALA A 545 -9.07 18.91 18.17
N LEU A 546 -10.16 18.24 17.82
CA LEU A 546 -11.11 18.69 16.82
C LEU A 546 -12.35 19.22 17.55
N GLU A 547 -12.80 20.41 17.19
CA GLU A 547 -13.99 21.03 17.79
C GLU A 547 -15.04 21.34 16.72
N ARG A 548 -16.26 20.85 16.91
CA ARG A 548 -17.40 21.21 16.06
C ARG A 548 -18.19 22.33 16.70
N TYR A 549 -18.40 23.41 15.96
CA TYR A 549 -19.16 24.57 16.39
C TYR A 549 -20.40 24.76 15.51
N ARG A 550 -21.45 25.33 16.11
CA ARG A 550 -22.61 25.87 15.39
C ARG A 550 -22.61 27.39 15.46
N TRP A 551 -22.75 28.01 14.30
CA TRP A 551 -22.90 29.43 14.08
C TRP A 551 -24.38 29.83 14.03
N ASP A 552 -24.78 30.86 14.79
CA ASP A 552 -26.17 31.36 14.80
C ASP A 552 -26.35 32.73 14.09
N GLY A 553 -25.28 33.25 13.48
CA GLY A 553 -25.24 34.60 12.89
C GLY A 553 -24.60 35.67 13.78
N LEU A 554 -24.48 35.40 15.08
CA LEU A 554 -23.93 36.31 16.08
C LEU A 554 -22.74 35.70 16.84
N SER A 555 -22.84 34.43 17.24
CA SER A 555 -21.83 33.74 18.04
C SER A 555 -21.69 32.26 17.67
N MET A 556 -20.53 31.69 17.98
CA MET A 556 -20.27 30.26 17.90
C MET A 556 -20.69 29.56 19.19
N SER A 557 -21.25 28.36 19.06
CA SER A 557 -21.57 27.48 20.17
C SER A 557 -20.90 26.11 19.98
N LEU A 558 -20.07 25.70 20.94
CA LEU A 558 -19.40 24.39 20.89
C LEU A 558 -20.45 23.27 20.97
N ARG A 559 -20.43 22.37 19.99
CA ARG A 559 -21.31 21.20 19.92
C ARG A 559 -20.60 19.92 20.31
N GLU A 560 -19.33 19.82 19.93
CA GLU A 560 -18.55 18.61 20.13
C GLU A 560 -17.07 18.96 20.24
N ARG A 561 -16.37 18.26 21.15
CA ARG A 561 -14.92 18.31 21.25
C ARG A 561 -14.38 16.89 21.28
N VAL A 562 -13.56 16.56 20.30
CA VAL A 562 -12.81 15.30 20.19
C VAL A 562 -11.39 15.59 20.65
N GLY A 563 -11.04 15.15 21.86
CA GLY A 563 -9.76 15.45 22.51
C GLY A 563 -9.11 14.22 23.12
N ALA A 564 -8.28 14.42 24.14
CA ALA A 564 -7.53 13.35 24.80
C ALA A 564 -8.42 12.21 25.31
N ALA A 565 -9.67 12.49 25.70
CA ALA A 565 -10.64 11.46 26.11
C ALA A 565 -11.00 10.46 25.01
N GLN A 566 -10.80 10.82 23.74
CA GLN A 566 -10.98 9.95 22.57
C GLN A 566 -9.63 9.44 22.02
N GLY A 567 -8.52 9.68 22.73
CA GLY A 567 -7.18 9.29 22.30
C GLY A 567 -6.47 10.30 21.39
N MET A 568 -6.98 11.53 21.26
CA MET A 568 -6.33 12.56 20.46
C MET A 568 -4.97 12.94 21.09
N PRO A 569 -3.85 12.83 20.36
CA PRO A 569 -2.55 13.25 20.86
C PRO A 569 -2.47 14.78 20.93
N ALA A 570 -1.72 15.31 21.90
CA ALA A 570 -1.49 16.74 22.08
C ALA A 570 -0.48 17.30 21.04
N VAL A 571 -0.85 17.29 19.76
CA VAL A 571 -0.04 17.76 18.63
C VAL A 571 -0.71 18.92 17.91
N SER A 572 0.10 19.73 17.21
CA SER A 572 -0.42 20.66 16.21
C SER A 572 -1.07 19.89 15.06
N MET A 573 -2.01 20.54 14.38
CA MET A 573 -2.65 20.00 13.19
C MET A 573 -2.26 20.85 11.99
N GLY A 574 -2.16 20.24 10.82
CA GLY A 574 -1.92 20.95 9.57
C GLY A 574 -3.23 21.42 8.94
N GLY A 575 -3.87 20.55 8.16
CA GLY A 575 -5.13 20.84 7.47
C GLY A 575 -6.23 19.85 7.80
N LEU A 576 -7.48 20.27 7.59
CA LEU A 576 -8.68 19.47 7.72
C LEU A 576 -9.25 19.10 6.35
N ALA A 577 -9.75 17.87 6.24
CA ALA A 577 -10.56 17.43 5.12
C ALA A 577 -11.80 16.70 5.63
N LEU A 578 -12.95 17.00 5.05
CA LEU A 578 -14.19 16.29 5.34
C LEU A 578 -14.29 15.07 4.43
N GLY A 579 -14.55 13.91 5.01
CA GLY A 579 -14.85 12.68 4.28
C GLY A 579 -16.34 12.42 4.18
N SER A 580 -16.70 11.27 3.61
CA SER A 580 -18.07 10.79 3.59
C SER A 580 -18.56 10.44 5.00
N HIS A 581 -19.88 10.39 5.19
CA HIS A 581 -20.51 9.93 6.43
C HIS A 581 -20.04 10.66 7.72
N GLY A 582 -19.69 11.95 7.61
CA GLY A 582 -19.28 12.76 8.77
C GLY A 582 -17.86 12.47 9.26
N GLN A 583 -17.01 11.88 8.41
CA GLN A 583 -15.59 11.74 8.70
C GLN A 583 -14.88 13.10 8.70
N VAL A 584 -13.95 13.28 9.62
CA VAL A 584 -13.04 14.43 9.65
C VAL A 584 -11.62 13.91 9.67
N TRP A 585 -10.86 14.26 8.65
CA TRP A 585 -9.45 13.94 8.52
C TRP A 585 -8.60 15.14 8.90
N ALA A 586 -7.48 14.90 9.59
CA ALA A 586 -6.52 15.91 9.96
C ALA A 586 -5.08 15.40 9.74
N THR A 587 -4.22 16.25 9.17
CA THR A 587 -2.79 15.99 9.13
C THR A 587 -2.13 16.39 10.44
N THR A 588 -1.16 15.61 10.92
CA THR A 588 -0.40 15.90 12.14
C THR A 588 1.06 15.49 11.99
N PRO A 589 1.97 15.99 12.86
CA PRO A 589 3.34 15.50 12.95
C PRO A 589 3.48 14.02 13.37
N ARG A 590 2.38 13.30 13.66
CA ARG A 590 2.38 11.88 14.02
C ARG A 590 1.66 11.00 12.99
N GLY A 591 1.38 11.55 11.80
CA GLY A 591 0.60 10.89 10.76
C GLY A 591 -0.79 11.50 10.57
N LEU A 592 -1.72 10.70 10.03
CA LEU A 592 -3.09 11.14 9.73
C LEU A 592 -4.05 10.71 10.82
N ILE A 593 -4.95 11.61 11.20
CA ILE A 593 -6.03 11.31 12.13
C ILE A 593 -7.35 11.30 11.38
N CYS A 594 -8.20 10.32 11.66
CA CYS A 594 -9.58 10.28 11.20
C CYS A 594 -10.53 10.16 12.40
N TRP A 595 -11.42 11.14 12.54
CA TRP A 595 -12.58 11.06 13.40
C TRP A 595 -13.76 10.50 12.59
N GLN A 596 -14.33 9.40 13.07
CA GLN A 596 -15.49 8.76 12.47
C GLN A 596 -16.72 9.11 13.31
N GLY A 597 -17.49 10.10 12.85
CA GLY A 597 -18.56 10.70 13.65
C GLY A 597 -19.69 9.74 14.03
N ALA A 598 -20.02 8.78 13.15
CA ALA A 598 -21.07 7.80 13.41
C ALA A 598 -20.67 6.78 14.50
N GLU A 599 -19.45 6.26 14.43
CA GLU A 599 -18.90 5.29 15.39
C GLU A 599 -18.32 5.94 16.65
N ARG A 600 -18.22 7.28 16.65
CA ARG A 600 -17.54 8.06 17.69
C ARG A 600 -16.12 7.56 17.99
N ARG A 601 -15.40 7.19 16.93
CA ARG A 601 -14.07 6.57 17.03
C ARG A 601 -13.02 7.45 16.38
N LEU A 602 -11.92 7.65 17.10
CA LEU A 602 -10.71 8.24 16.57
C LEU A 602 -9.76 7.14 16.13
N ARG A 603 -9.17 7.28 14.94
CA ARG A 603 -8.05 6.43 14.48
C ARG A 603 -6.88 7.31 14.06
N LEU A 604 -5.70 6.98 14.58
CA LEU A 604 -4.41 7.49 14.11
C LEU A 604 -3.84 6.47 13.13
N TYR A 605 -3.42 6.95 11.97
CA TYR A 605 -2.71 6.19 10.96
C TYR A 605 -1.26 6.67 10.92
N GLY A 606 -0.31 5.74 10.86
CA GLY A 606 1.12 6.06 10.78
C GLY A 606 1.87 5.13 9.82
N GLU A 607 3.18 4.99 10.03
CA GLU A 607 4.06 4.19 9.17
C GLU A 607 3.57 2.74 9.00
N ARG A 608 3.07 2.14 10.09
CA ARG A 608 2.52 0.78 10.09
C ARG A 608 1.26 0.62 9.22
N ASP A 609 0.54 1.71 8.96
CA ASP A 609 -0.62 1.73 8.08
C ASP A 609 -0.25 2.08 6.62
N GLY A 610 1.04 2.30 6.32
CA GLY A 610 1.55 2.61 4.98
C GLY A 610 1.83 4.08 4.70
N LEU A 611 1.78 4.95 5.72
CA LEU A 611 2.17 6.37 5.58
C LEU A 611 3.70 6.56 5.67
N PRO A 612 4.25 7.66 5.14
CA PRO A 612 5.64 8.03 5.39
C PRO A 612 5.90 8.33 6.86
N ASP A 613 7.17 8.19 7.28
CA ASP A 613 7.66 8.82 8.50
C ASP A 613 7.58 10.34 8.33
N VAL A 614 6.96 11.04 9.29
CA VAL A 614 6.53 12.46 9.17
C VAL A 614 7.51 13.40 9.85
#